data_AF-A0A834TIS8-F1
#
_entry.id   AF-A0A834TIS8-F1
#
_cell.length_a   1.000
_cell.length_b   1.000
_cell.length_c   1.000
_cell.angle_alpha   90.00
_cell.angle_beta   90.00
_cell.angle_gamma   90.00
#
_symmetry.space_group_name_H-M   'P 1'
#
loop_
_entity.id
_entity.type
_entity.pdbx_description
1 polymer ?
#
loop_
_entity_poly.entity_id
_entity_poly.type
_entity_poly.pdbx_seq_one_letter_code
_entity_poly.pdbx_strand_id
1 'polypeptide(L)' 'MENEVMRRTLAQARYISYDALKKNNIPCNRRGNSYYGCGTSQKANPYSRGCSVITHCARFTD' A
#
# COMPACT_ATOMS: atom_id res chain seq x y z
N MET A 1 -33.30 0.65 3.75
CA MET A 1 -32.66 1.70 4.57
C MET A 1 -31.36 1.12 5.09
N GLU A 2 -30.31 1.18 4.28
CA GLU A 2 -29.01 0.65 4.66
C GLU A 2 -28.38 1.58 5.68
N ASN A 3 -28.02 1.03 6.83
CA ASN A 3 -27.61 1.79 7.99
C ASN A 3 -26.22 2.40 7.74
N GLU A 4 -26.15 3.71 7.49
CA GLU A 4 -24.88 4.43 7.25
C GLU A 4 -23.88 4.30 8.42
N VAL A 5 -24.36 3.93 9.62
CA VAL A 5 -23.51 3.61 10.79
C VAL A 5 -22.73 2.30 10.59
N MET A 6 -23.10 1.43 9.65
CA MET A 6 -22.30 0.25 9.28
C MET A 6 -21.13 0.56 8.33
N ARG A 7 -21.07 1.75 7.73
CA ARG A 7 -19.84 2.29 7.12
C ARG A 7 -18.90 2.84 8.20
N ARG A 8 -18.82 2.14 9.34
CA ARG A 8 -17.89 2.40 10.43
C ARG A 8 -16.50 2.49 9.84
N THR A 9 -16.05 3.72 9.72
CA THR A 9 -14.76 4.17 9.27
C THR A 9 -13.69 3.61 10.21
N LEU A 10 -13.11 2.48 9.85
CA LEU A 10 -11.88 1.93 10.45
C LEU A 10 -10.65 2.72 9.94
N ALA A 11 -10.78 4.03 9.79
CA ALA A 11 -9.88 4.88 9.01
C ALA A 11 -8.76 5.52 9.85
N GLN A 12 -8.25 4.81 10.87
CA GLN A 12 -7.07 5.27 11.61
C GLN A 12 -5.77 4.59 11.16
N ALA A 13 -5.87 3.38 10.58
CA ALA A 13 -4.74 2.66 9.99
C ALA A 13 -5.14 2.08 8.62
N ARG A 14 -4.32 2.32 7.59
CA ARG A 14 -4.50 1.68 6.28
C ARG A 14 -3.87 0.30 6.29
N TYR A 15 -4.66 -0.72 5.97
CA TYR A 15 -4.20 -2.09 5.83
C TYR A 15 -4.27 -2.52 4.36
N ILE A 16 -3.20 -3.14 3.88
CA ILE A 16 -3.09 -3.62 2.49
C ILE A 16 -4.17 -4.66 2.18
N SER A 17 -4.57 -5.45 3.17
CA SER A 17 -5.62 -6.46 3.05
C SER A 17 -6.97 -5.87 2.61
N TYR A 18 -7.38 -4.76 3.21
CA TYR A 18 -8.63 -4.08 2.82
C TYR A 18 -8.47 -3.27 1.54
N ASP A 19 -7.27 -2.72 1.32
CA ASP A 19 -6.99 -1.93 0.12
C ASP A 19 -6.88 -2.78 -1.15
N ALA A 20 -6.54 -4.07 -1.03
CA ALA A 20 -6.58 -5.03 -2.12
C ALA A 20 -8.00 -5.23 -2.71
N LEU A 21 -9.05 -4.86 -1.97
CA LEU A 21 -10.44 -4.89 -2.49
C LEU A 21 -10.70 -3.78 -3.51
N LYS A 22 -9.85 -2.73 -3.55
CA LYS A 22 -9.96 -1.63 -4.52
C LYS A 22 -9.11 -1.94 -5.75
N LYS A 23 -9.76 -2.06 -6.92
CA LYS A 23 -9.14 -2.44 -8.19
C LYS A 23 -7.85 -1.67 -8.54
N ASN A 24 -7.80 -0.37 -8.27
CA ASN A 24 -6.71 0.51 -8.72
C ASN A 24 -5.72 0.88 -7.60
N ASN A 25 -5.81 0.27 -6.42
CA ASN A 25 -4.93 0.61 -5.32
C ASN A 25 -3.63 -0.20 -5.40
N ILE A 26 -2.49 0.51 -5.39
CA ILE A 26 -1.16 -0.09 -5.45
C ILE A 26 -0.37 0.28 -4.17
N PRO A 27 0.39 -0.65 -3.57
CA PRO A 27 1.17 -0.39 -2.34
C PRO A 27 2.30 0.64 -2.48
N CYS A 28 2.57 1.10 -3.71
CA CYS A 28 3.58 2.11 -4.02
C CYS A 28 3.28 2.77 -5.37
N ASN A 29 3.18 4.10 -5.42
CA ASN A 29 2.98 4.84 -6.68
C ASN A 29 4.31 5.20 -7.40
N ARG A 30 5.46 4.67 -6.95
CA ARG A 30 6.76 4.91 -7.62
C ARG A 30 7.04 3.86 -8.69
N ARG A 31 6.70 4.19 -9.95
CA ARG A 31 6.97 3.30 -11.10
C ARG A 31 8.44 2.90 -11.18
N GLY A 32 8.69 1.65 -11.54
CA GLY A 32 10.03 1.07 -11.67
C GLY A 32 10.63 0.52 -10.36
N ASN A 33 10.16 0.96 -9.19
CA ASN A 33 10.61 0.42 -7.92
C ASN A 33 9.84 -0.85 -7.53
N SER A 34 10.49 -1.74 -6.79
CA SER A 34 9.81 -2.87 -6.15
C SER A 34 8.87 -2.35 -5.04
N TYR A 35 7.72 -2.99 -4.86
CA TYR A 35 6.80 -2.69 -3.76
C TYR A 35 7.46 -2.89 -2.39
N TYR A 36 8.43 -3.80 -2.29
CA TYR A 36 9.24 -4.06 -1.09
C TYR A 36 10.42 -3.08 -0.90
N GLY A 37 10.58 -2.12 -1.82
CA GLY A 37 11.60 -1.08 -1.78
C GLY A 37 11.01 0.31 -2.01
N CYS A 38 9.69 0.48 -1.83
CA CYS A 38 9.02 1.73 -2.09
C CYS A 38 9.56 2.82 -1.16
N GLY A 39 10.29 3.82 -1.69
CA GLY A 39 10.82 4.92 -0.86
C GLY A 39 12.32 5.11 -0.95
N THR A 40 13.06 4.17 -1.54
CA THR A 40 14.50 4.36 -1.80
C THR A 40 14.71 5.51 -2.78
N SER A 41 15.59 6.45 -2.42
CA SER A 41 16.01 7.57 -3.31
C SER A 41 17.06 7.14 -4.34
N GLN A 42 17.47 5.88 -4.31
CA GLN A 42 18.40 5.28 -5.26
C GLN A 42 17.69 4.97 -6.58
N LYS A 43 18.48 4.74 -7.64
CA LYS A 43 17.96 4.31 -8.94
C LYS A 43 17.07 3.09 -8.75
N ALA A 44 15.91 3.10 -9.42
CA ALA A 44 14.96 2.00 -9.37
C ALA A 44 15.62 0.69 -9.83
N ASN A 45 15.70 -0.27 -8.91
CA ASN A 45 16.24 -1.61 -9.16
C ASN A 45 15.32 -2.66 -8.52
N PRO A 46 14.55 -3.42 -9.32
CA PRO A 46 13.64 -4.45 -8.79
C PRO A 46 14.32 -5.55 -7.97
N TYR A 47 15.62 -5.78 -8.20
CA TYR A 47 16.40 -6.80 -7.51
C TYR A 47 16.87 -6.36 -6.12
N SER A 48 16.91 -5.06 -5.84
CA SER A 48 17.17 -4.55 -4.49
C SER A 48 15.85 -4.42 -3.73
N ARG A 49 15.63 -5.35 -2.81
CA ARG A 49 14.49 -5.34 -1.87
C ARG A 49 15.01 -4.94 -0.49
N GLY A 50 14.34 -3.96 0.14
CA GLY A 50 14.69 -3.49 1.49
C GLY A 50 13.78 -4.05 2.58
N CYS A 51 12.67 -4.67 2.19
CA CYS A 51 11.64 -5.19 3.07
C CYS A 51 11.36 -6.66 2.75
N SER A 52 11.09 -7.45 3.79
CA SER A 52 10.73 -8.87 3.68
C SER A 52 9.21 -9.09 3.68
N VAL A 53 8.45 -8.29 4.43
CA VAL A 53 7.00 -8.45 4.60
C VAL A 53 6.28 -7.16 4.25
N ILE A 54 5.46 -7.20 3.20
CA ILE A 54 4.85 -6.01 2.60
C ILE A 54 3.98 -5.21 3.58
N THR A 55 3.35 -5.87 4.56
CA THR A 55 2.51 -5.24 5.59
C THR A 55 3.24 -4.21 6.44
N HIS A 56 4.58 -4.27 6.55
CA HIS A 56 5.37 -3.33 7.34
C HIS A 56 5.93 -2.16 6.52
N CYS A 57 5.91 -2.24 5.18
CA CYS A 57 6.65 -1.32 4.32
C CYS A 57 5.84 -0.77 3.14
N ALA A 58 4.60 -1.21 2.96
CA ALA A 58 3.71 -0.58 1.99
C ALA A 58 3.57 0.91 2.30
N ARG A 59 3.70 1.72 1.27
CA ARG A 59 3.55 3.17 1.34
C ARG A 59 2.42 3.54 0.40
N PHE A 60 1.22 3.62 0.97
CA PHE A 60 0.05 4.13 0.26
C PHE A 60 0.28 5.61 -0.03
N THR A 61 0.69 5.91 -1.24
CA THR A 61 0.74 7.26 -1.78
C THR A 61 -0.47 7.37 -2.71
N ASP A 62 -1.55 7.99 -2.24
CA ASP A 62 -2.68 8.35 -3.10
C ASP A 62 -2.23 9.24 -4.27
#